data_AF-A0A368F632-F1
#
_entry.id   AF-A0A368F632-F1
#
_cell.length_a   1.000
_cell.length_b   1.000
_cell.length_c   1.000
_cell.angle_alpha   90.00
_cell.angle_beta   90.00
_cell.angle_gamma   90.00
#
_symmetry.space_group_name_H-M   'P 1'
#
loop_
_entity.id
_entity.type
_entity.pdbx_description
1 polymer ?
#
loop_
_entity_poly.entity_id
_entity_poly.type
_entity_poly.pdbx_seq_one_letter_code
_entity_poly.pdbx_strand_id
1 'polypeptide(L)'
;MKDIFGLYQVFACLGFLSPANRGALITFALVFYVLFGIVAGYVAARLYKTFQGIHWKTNVILTSFLIPGILFSVFFFTNLLLWAKGSSAAVPFGTLVALLSLWLFISTPMTFVGAFFGFKKKAIEAPVRTNQIPRQVPEQTLYTKPLPGMLMGGILPFGCIFIQLFFILNSIW
;
A
#
# COMPACT_ATOMS: atom_id res chain seq x y z
N MET A 1 -12.45 -11.18 7.01
CA MET A 1 -11.42 -12.23 6.83
C MET A 1 -11.89 -13.31 5.84
N LYS A 2 -13.15 -13.74 5.91
CA LYS A 2 -13.78 -14.61 4.90
C LYS A 2 -13.85 -13.98 3.49
N ASP A 3 -14.05 -12.66 3.41
CA ASP A 3 -14.24 -11.97 2.11
C ASP A 3 -12.94 -11.82 1.30
N ILE A 4 -11.81 -11.60 1.96
CA ILE A 4 -10.48 -11.54 1.34
C ILE A 4 -10.08 -12.94 0.82
N PHE A 5 -10.37 -13.98 1.61
CA PHE A 5 -10.15 -15.36 1.21
C PHE A 5 -11.03 -15.76 0.03
N GLY A 6 -12.29 -15.33 0.01
CA GLY A 6 -13.22 -15.54 -1.11
C GLY A 6 -12.74 -14.90 -2.40
N LEU A 7 -12.23 -13.66 -2.34
CA LEU A 7 -11.62 -12.99 -3.50
C LEU A 7 -10.41 -13.79 -4.02
N TYR A 8 -9.49 -14.20 -3.14
CA TYR A 8 -8.32 -15.00 -3.51
C TYR A 8 -8.70 -16.35 -4.16
N GLN A 9 -9.70 -17.03 -3.60
CA GLN A 9 -10.23 -18.31 -4.10
C GLN A 9 -10.86 -18.17 -5.50
N VAL A 10 -11.61 -17.09 -5.74
CA VAL A 10 -12.22 -16.80 -7.06
C VAL A 10 -11.14 -16.56 -8.12
N PHE A 11 -10.07 -15.84 -7.77
CA PHE A 11 -8.92 -15.64 -8.67
C PHE A 11 -8.13 -16.93 -8.95
N ALA A 12 -8.09 -17.85 -7.99
CA ALA A 12 -7.49 -19.17 -8.17
C ALA A 12 -8.32 -20.06 -9.12
N CYS A 13 -9.65 -20.05 -8.97
CA CYS A 13 -10.57 -20.85 -9.77
C CYS A 13 -10.70 -20.38 -11.24
N LEU A 14 -10.40 -19.11 -11.53
CA LEU A 14 -10.36 -18.57 -12.91
C LEU A 14 -9.09 -18.98 -13.69
N GLY A 15 -8.21 -19.80 -13.12
CA GLY A 15 -7.03 -20.35 -13.82
C GLY A 15 -5.81 -19.42 -13.89
N PHE A 16 -5.88 -18.22 -13.31
CA PHE A 16 -4.79 -17.23 -13.31
C PHE A 16 -3.66 -17.52 -12.31
N LEU A 17 -3.90 -18.46 -11.38
CA LEU A 17 -2.89 -19.04 -10.48
C LEU A 17 -2.35 -20.39 -10.98
N SER A 18 -2.70 -20.80 -12.22
CA SER A 18 -2.10 -21.98 -12.83
C SER A 18 -0.58 -21.78 -12.97
N PRO A 19 0.27 -22.74 -12.55
CA PRO A 19 1.73 -22.70 -12.71
C PRO A 19 2.22 -22.46 -14.14
N ALA A 20 1.32 -22.55 -15.13
CA ALA A 20 1.58 -22.34 -16.55
C ALA A 20 1.85 -20.88 -16.95
N ASN A 21 1.50 -19.86 -16.13
CA ASN A 21 1.65 -18.45 -16.51
C ASN A 21 2.57 -17.68 -15.54
N ARG A 22 3.88 -17.93 -15.63
CA ARG A 22 4.95 -17.51 -14.67
C ARG A 22 5.03 -16.01 -14.33
N GLY A 23 4.30 -15.14 -15.03
CA GLY A 23 4.24 -13.68 -14.77
C GLY A 23 2.85 -13.12 -14.47
N ALA A 24 1.79 -13.94 -14.50
CA ALA A 24 0.42 -13.45 -14.35
C ALA A 24 0.20 -12.81 -12.97
N LEU A 25 0.66 -13.47 -11.91
CA LEU A 25 0.47 -13.01 -10.53
C LEU A 25 1.10 -11.62 -10.29
N ILE A 26 2.33 -11.41 -10.78
CA ILE A 26 3.02 -10.11 -10.68
C ILE A 26 2.26 -9.03 -11.46
N THR A 27 1.79 -9.37 -12.66
CA THR A 27 1.03 -8.45 -13.50
C THR A 27 -0.30 -8.05 -12.84
N PHE A 28 -1.02 -9.01 -12.25
CA PHE A 28 -2.23 -8.74 -11.49
C PHE A 28 -1.96 -7.89 -10.25
N ALA A 29 -0.91 -8.21 -9.48
CA ALA A 29 -0.53 -7.43 -8.31
C ALA A 29 -0.27 -5.97 -8.67
N LEU A 30 0.39 -5.70 -9.81
CA LEU A 30 0.61 -4.34 -10.33
C LEU A 30 -0.69 -3.65 -10.73
N VAL A 31 -1.59 -4.35 -11.43
CA VAL A 31 -2.91 -3.79 -11.80
C VAL A 31 -3.73 -3.45 -10.57
N PHE A 32 -3.82 -4.37 -9.60
CA PHE A 32 -4.51 -4.13 -8.34
C PHE A 32 -3.90 -2.99 -7.55
N TYR A 33 -2.57 -2.91 -7.48
CA TYR A 33 -1.86 -1.82 -6.83
C TYR A 33 -2.27 -0.46 -7.43
N VAL A 34 -2.33 -0.35 -8.76
CA VAL A 34 -2.77 0.88 -9.43
C VAL A 34 -4.24 1.20 -9.14
N LEU A 35 -5.13 0.21 -9.23
CA LEU A 35 -6.57 0.39 -8.98
C LEU A 35 -6.87 0.79 -7.53
N PHE A 36 -6.17 0.17 -6.57
CA PHE A 36 -6.28 0.51 -5.16
C PHE A 36 -5.72 1.91 -4.83
N GLY A 37 -5.02 2.56 -5.77
CA GLY A 37 -4.64 3.97 -5.67
C GLY A 37 -5.84 4.89 -5.41
N ILE A 38 -6.99 4.66 -6.07
CA ILE A 38 -8.22 5.45 -5.80
C ILE A 38 -8.64 5.29 -4.34
N VAL A 39 -8.71 4.04 -3.86
CA VAL A 39 -9.18 3.74 -2.51
C VAL A 39 -8.25 4.36 -1.48
N ALA A 40 -6.93 4.23 -1.68
CA ALA A 40 -5.92 4.84 -0.82
C ALA A 40 -6.07 6.36 -0.75
N GLY A 41 -6.18 7.04 -1.90
CA GLY A 41 -6.39 8.48 -1.96
C GLY A 41 -7.69 8.93 -1.29
N TYR A 42 -8.79 8.20 -1.53
CA TYR A 42 -10.10 8.48 -0.94
C TYR A 42 -10.08 8.40 0.58
N VAL A 43 -9.56 7.29 1.12
CA VAL A 43 -9.48 7.07 2.57
C VAL A 43 -8.54 8.08 3.22
N ALA A 44 -7.38 8.33 2.63
CA ALA A 44 -6.42 9.31 3.15
C ALA A 44 -7.01 10.72 3.20
N ALA A 45 -7.69 11.17 2.14
CA ALA A 45 -8.32 12.50 2.11
C ALA A 45 -9.48 12.64 3.11
N ARG A 46 -10.29 11.58 3.28
CA ARG A 46 -11.38 11.54 4.26
C ARG A 46 -10.85 11.64 5.68
N LEU A 47 -9.82 10.85 6.00
CA LEU A 47 -9.21 10.83 7.32
C LEU A 47 -8.52 12.18 7.64
N TYR A 48 -7.77 12.73 6.68
CA TYR A 48 -7.13 14.03 6.82
C TYR A 48 -8.14 15.17 7.07
N LYS A 49 -9.29 15.12 6.40
CA LYS A 49 -10.39 16.07 6.62
C LYS A 49 -11.03 15.94 8.00
N THR A 50 -11.14 14.71 8.54
CA THR A 50 -11.63 14.48 9.91
C THR A 50 -10.72 15.10 10.96
N PHE A 51 -9.41 15.16 10.70
CA PHE A 51 -8.44 15.87 11.54
C PHE A 51 -8.36 17.38 11.28
N GLN A 52 -9.37 17.97 10.62
CA GLN A 52 -9.41 19.41 10.28
C GLN A 52 -8.27 19.87 9.35
N GLY A 53 -7.68 18.95 8.58
CA GLY A 53 -6.63 19.27 7.61
C GLY A 53 -7.14 20.08 6.41
N ILE A 54 -6.53 21.24 6.16
CA ILE A 54 -6.92 22.18 5.08
C ILE A 54 -6.18 21.86 3.78
N HIS A 55 -4.91 21.43 3.87
CA HIS A 55 -4.01 21.23 2.74
C HIS A 55 -4.12 19.83 2.11
N TRP A 56 -5.26 19.53 1.50
CA TRP A 56 -5.52 18.21 0.90
C TRP A 56 -4.52 17.84 -0.20
N LYS A 57 -4.00 18.79 -0.98
CA LYS A 57 -3.00 18.52 -2.04
C LYS A 57 -1.70 17.93 -1.47
N THR A 58 -1.19 18.51 -0.38
CA THR A 58 0.03 18.01 0.27
C THR A 58 -0.18 16.63 0.86
N ASN A 59 -1.35 16.36 1.45
CA ASN A 59 -1.71 15.04 1.97
C ASN A 59 -1.69 13.97 0.86
N VAL A 60 -2.21 14.29 -0.32
CA VAL A 60 -2.22 13.37 -1.46
C VAL A 60 -0.82 13.11 -2.00
N ILE A 61 0.00 14.15 -2.15
CA ILE A 61 1.40 14.00 -2.56
C ILE A 61 2.13 13.10 -1.57
N LEU A 62 1.98 13.34 -0.27
CA LEU A 62 2.60 12.49 0.75
C LEU A 62 2.12 11.04 0.65
N THR A 63 0.82 10.82 0.43
CA THR A 63 0.24 9.47 0.29
C THR A 63 0.78 8.73 -0.95
N SER A 64 0.90 9.42 -2.09
CA SER A 64 1.38 8.82 -3.34
C SER A 64 2.89 8.59 -3.35
N PHE A 65 3.67 9.40 -2.62
CA PHE A 65 5.13 9.38 -2.70
C PHE A 65 5.85 8.69 -1.53
N LEU A 66 5.28 8.71 -0.32
CA LEU A 66 6.03 8.30 0.87
C LEU A 66 6.37 6.80 0.86
N ILE A 67 5.35 5.92 0.78
CA ILE A 67 5.60 4.47 0.79
C ILE A 67 6.27 4.01 -0.52
N PRO A 68 5.76 4.38 -1.71
CA PRO A 68 6.36 3.90 -2.96
C PRO A 68 7.77 4.46 -3.18
N GLY A 69 8.04 5.70 -2.74
CA GLY A 69 9.36 6.31 -2.81
C GLY A 69 10.39 5.62 -1.92
N ILE A 70 10.02 5.22 -0.69
CA ILE A 70 10.90 4.44 0.19
C ILE A 70 11.22 3.08 -0.46
N LEU A 71 10.19 2.37 -0.94
CA LEU A 71 10.36 1.07 -1.60
C LEU A 71 11.23 1.17 -2.85
N PHE A 72 10.97 2.16 -3.70
CA PHE A 72 11.75 2.40 -4.91
C PHE A 72 13.21 2.75 -4.58
N SER A 73 13.45 3.53 -3.52
CA SER A 73 14.82 3.89 -3.12
C SER A 73 15.63 2.69 -2.66
N VAL A 74 15.05 1.84 -1.79
CA VAL A 74 15.70 0.60 -1.32
C VAL A 74 15.95 -0.36 -2.48
N PHE A 75 14.94 -0.53 -3.33
CA PHE A 75 15.05 -1.37 -4.53
C PHE A 75 16.12 -0.85 -5.49
N PHE A 76 16.13 0.45 -5.78
CA PHE A 76 17.10 1.07 -6.68
C PHE A 76 18.52 0.93 -6.15
N PHE A 77 18.74 1.19 -4.85
CA PHE A 77 20.06 1.00 -4.23
C PHE A 77 20.54 -0.45 -4.34
N THR A 78 19.66 -1.41 -4.04
CA THR A 78 19.98 -2.85 -4.18
C THR A 78 20.25 -3.22 -5.64
N ASN A 79 19.50 -2.65 -6.59
CA ASN A 79 19.68 -2.87 -8.02
C ASN A 79 21.01 -2.31 -8.53
N LEU A 80 21.47 -1.16 -8.02
CA LEU A 80 22.80 -0.61 -8.32
C LEU A 80 23.91 -1.57 -7.90
N LEU A 81 23.80 -2.18 -6.72
CA LEU A 81 24.76 -3.20 -6.24
C LEU A 81 24.76 -4.44 -7.14
N LEU A 82 23.58 -4.88 -7.60
CA LEU A 82 23.44 -6.01 -8.51
C LEU A 82 24.08 -5.75 -9.88
N TRP A 83 23.92 -4.54 -10.43
CA TRP A 83 24.60 -4.13 -11.65
C TRP A 83 26.12 -4.08 -11.48
N ALA A 84 26.62 -3.55 -10.37
CA ALA A 84 28.06 -3.50 -10.09
C ALA A 84 28.70 -4.91 -10.02
N LYS A 85 27.92 -5.93 -9.65
CA LYS A 85 28.34 -7.34 -9.61
C LYS A 85 28.06 -8.10 -10.91
N GLY A 86 27.48 -7.46 -11.93
CA GLY A 86 27.13 -8.12 -13.20
C GLY A 86 26.11 -9.25 -13.04
N SER A 87 25.27 -9.20 -12.01
CA SER A 87 24.30 -10.27 -11.72
C SER A 87 23.18 -10.30 -12.76
N SER A 88 22.83 -11.50 -13.25
CA SER A 88 21.67 -11.71 -14.13
C SER A 88 20.33 -11.40 -13.45
N ALA A 89 20.31 -11.24 -12.11
CA ALA A 89 19.14 -10.80 -11.37
C ALA A 89 18.98 -9.27 -11.36
N ALA A 90 19.93 -8.52 -11.91
CA ALA A 90 19.83 -7.07 -12.00
C ALA A 90 18.74 -6.66 -12.99
N VAL A 91 17.85 -5.78 -12.54
CA VAL A 91 16.73 -5.31 -13.34
C VAL A 91 17.25 -4.32 -14.38
N PRO A 92 16.95 -4.50 -15.68
CA PRO A 92 17.48 -3.65 -16.73
C PRO A 92 16.92 -2.22 -16.64
N PHE A 93 17.62 -1.27 -17.24
CA PHE A 93 17.25 0.15 -17.15
C PHE A 93 15.84 0.43 -17.69
N GLY A 94 15.44 -0.24 -18.78
CA GLY A 94 14.10 -0.07 -19.37
C GLY A 94 12.96 -0.42 -18.41
N THR A 95 13.11 -1.45 -17.59
CA THR A 95 12.08 -1.84 -16.60
C THR A 95 12.04 -0.89 -15.42
N LEU A 96 13.16 -0.27 -15.03
CA LEU A 96 13.15 0.81 -14.03
C LEU A 96 12.35 2.03 -14.52
N VAL A 97 12.57 2.43 -15.78
CA VAL A 97 11.81 3.53 -16.40
C VAL A 97 10.33 3.16 -16.51
N ALA A 98 10.00 1.92 -16.88
CA ALA A 98 8.62 1.45 -16.92
C ALA A 98 7.94 1.53 -15.54
N LEU A 99 8.61 1.07 -14.47
CA LEU A 99 8.09 1.14 -13.11
C LEU A 99 7.89 2.59 -12.63
N LEU A 100 8.86 3.48 -12.89
CA LEU A 100 8.72 4.91 -12.61
C LEU A 100 7.56 5.52 -13.38
N SER A 101 7.40 5.19 -14.66
CA SER A 101 6.31 5.71 -15.49
C SER A 101 4.93 5.24 -14.98
N LEU A 102 4.81 3.97 -14.59
CA LEU A 102 3.58 3.42 -14.03
C LEU A 102 3.22 4.09 -12.70
N TRP A 103 4.22 4.36 -11.86
CA TRP A 103 4.02 5.06 -10.60
C TRP A 103 3.61 6.53 -10.80
N LEU A 104 4.31 7.28 -11.65
CA LEU A 104 4.08 8.72 -11.83
C LEU A 104 2.87 9.02 -12.72
N PHE A 105 2.69 8.32 -13.84
CA PHE A 105 1.64 8.62 -14.82
C PHE A 105 0.33 7.89 -14.58
N ILE A 106 0.33 6.81 -13.79
CA ILE A 106 -0.90 6.01 -13.58
C ILE A 106 -1.27 6.00 -12.09
N SER A 107 -0.42 5.47 -11.22
CA SER A 107 -0.73 5.31 -9.79
C SER A 107 -0.95 6.65 -9.08
N THR A 108 -0.08 7.63 -9.33
CA THR A 108 -0.16 8.97 -8.72
C THR A 108 -1.47 9.67 -9.10
N PRO A 109 -1.83 9.89 -10.39
CA PRO A 109 -3.09 10.55 -10.73
C PRO A 109 -4.31 9.77 -10.24
N MET A 110 -4.26 8.44 -10.22
CA MET A 110 -5.34 7.61 -9.68
C MET A 110 -5.59 7.89 -8.18
N THR A 111 -4.52 8.11 -7.42
CA THR A 111 -4.59 8.52 -6.01
C THR A 111 -5.19 9.92 -5.86
N PHE A 112 -4.81 10.86 -6.74
CA PHE A 112 -5.39 12.20 -6.78
C PHE A 112 -6.89 12.19 -7.06
N VAL A 113 -7.34 11.36 -8.00
CA VAL A 113 -8.77 11.19 -8.31
C VAL A 113 -9.52 10.71 -7.08
N GLY A 114 -9.04 9.66 -6.42
CA GLY A 114 -9.65 9.14 -5.20
C GLY A 114 -9.73 10.19 -4.09
N ALA A 115 -8.65 10.93 -3.88
CA ALA A 115 -8.58 11.97 -2.86
C ALA A 115 -9.49 13.16 -3.14
N PHE A 116 -9.62 13.57 -4.41
CA PHE A 116 -10.53 14.63 -4.82
C PHE A 116 -11.98 14.28 -4.47
N PHE A 117 -12.41 13.05 -4.76
CA PHE A 117 -13.74 12.57 -4.36
C PHE A 117 -13.87 12.43 -2.84
N GLY A 118 -12.81 11.98 -2.16
CA GLY A 118 -12.77 11.85 -0.70
C GLY A 118 -12.95 13.18 0.03
N PHE A 119 -12.26 14.22 -0.43
CA PHE A 119 -12.31 15.55 0.18
C PHE A 119 -13.62 16.28 -0.07
N LYS A 120 -14.32 15.99 -1.17
CA LYS A 120 -15.67 16.52 -1.43
C LYS A 120 -16.73 16.01 -0.45
N LYS A 121 -16.56 14.80 0.09
CA LYS A 121 -17.53 14.24 1.04
C LYS A 121 -17.41 14.87 2.43
N LYS A 122 -18.48 14.84 3.22
CA LYS A 122 -18.52 15.39 4.59
C LYS A 122 -17.52 14.67 5.50
N ALA A 123 -16.87 15.38 6.42
CA ALA A 123 -15.96 14.75 7.39
C ALA A 123 -16.69 13.65 8.18
N ILE A 124 -15.94 12.63 8.61
CA ILE A 124 -16.51 11.59 9.48
C ILE A 124 -16.78 12.25 10.83
N GLU A 125 -18.04 12.23 11.27
CA GLU A 125 -18.40 12.79 12.57
C GLU A 125 -17.96 11.84 13.67
N ALA A 126 -17.28 12.38 14.69
CA ALA A 126 -16.96 11.61 15.88
C ALA A 126 -18.27 11.23 16.60
N PRO A 127 -18.39 9.99 17.12
CA PRO A 127 -19.62 9.53 17.78
C PRO A 127 -19.92 10.29 19.09
N VAL A 128 -18.98 11.12 19.55
CA VAL A 128 -19.09 11.92 20.76
C VAL A 128 -18.73 13.37 20.46
N ARG A 129 -19.44 14.31 21.10
CA ARG A 129 -19.08 15.74 21.02
C ARG A 129 -17.76 15.95 21.74
N THR A 130 -16.78 16.54 21.05
CA THR A 130 -15.51 16.92 21.65
C THR A 130 -15.74 18.11 22.58
N ASN A 131 -15.45 17.94 23.87
CA ASN A 131 -15.47 19.05 24.83
C ASN A 131 -14.29 20.00 24.53
N GLN A 132 -14.49 21.32 24.62
CA GLN A 132 -13.43 22.30 24.29
C GLN A 132 -12.30 22.34 25.32
N ILE A 133 -12.54 21.85 26.53
CA ILE A 133 -11.50 21.68 27.55
C ILE A 133 -10.76 20.37 27.22
N PRO A 134 -9.48 20.41 26.82
CA PRO A 134 -8.72 19.20 26.54
C PRO A 134 -8.60 18.39 27.83
N ARG A 135 -9.25 17.22 27.86
CA ARG A 135 -9.07 16.30 28.98
C ARG A 135 -7.59 15.91 29.07
N GLN A 136 -7.07 15.77 30.27
CA GLN A 136 -5.74 15.19 30.46
C GLN A 136 -5.74 13.78 29.85
N VAL A 137 -4.86 13.56 28.87
CA VAL A 137 -4.68 12.24 28.26
C VAL A 137 -3.87 11.41 29.26
N PRO A 138 -4.41 10.27 29.77
CA PRO A 138 -3.64 9.43 30.68
C PRO A 138 -2.35 8.95 30.00
N GLU A 139 -1.30 8.74 30.79
CA GLU A 139 -0.03 8.26 30.25
C GLU A 139 -0.22 6.94 29.50
N GLN A 140 0.15 6.94 28.22
CA GLN A 140 -0.01 5.76 27.38
C GLN A 140 1.02 4.70 27.78
N THR A 141 0.53 3.50 28.10
CA THR A 141 1.39 2.32 28.30
C THR A 141 2.20 2.02 27.04
N LEU A 142 3.35 1.35 27.18
CA LEU A 142 4.31 1.12 26.09
C LEU A 142 3.65 0.51 24.84
N TYR A 143 2.72 -0.44 25.01
CA TYR A 143 2.00 -1.11 23.91
C TYR A 143 0.98 -0.24 23.18
N THR A 144 0.48 0.83 23.82
CA THR A 144 -0.52 1.74 23.24
C THR A 144 0.13 2.86 22.43
N LYS A 145 1.46 2.99 22.50
CA LYS A 145 2.22 3.97 21.72
C LYS A 145 2.17 3.62 20.22
N PRO A 146 2.19 4.61 19.33
CA PRO A 146 1.98 4.39 17.89
C PRO A 146 3.03 3.46 17.26
N LEU A 147 4.30 3.54 17.66
CA LEU A 147 5.37 2.71 17.11
C LEU A 147 5.20 1.21 17.48
N PRO A 148 5.10 0.83 18.78
CA PRO A 148 4.80 -0.55 19.17
C PRO A 148 3.47 -1.07 18.60
N GLY A 149 2.43 -0.23 18.56
CA GLY A 149 1.12 -0.60 18.02
C GLY A 149 1.16 -0.94 16.52
N MET A 150 1.92 -0.17 15.72
CA MET A 150 2.11 -0.47 14.30
C MET A 150 2.84 -1.80 14.07
N LEU A 151 3.87 -2.10 14.86
CA LEU A 151 4.61 -3.37 14.75
C LEU A 151 3.76 -4.57 15.16
N MET A 152 3.08 -4.48 16.30
CA MET A 152 2.23 -5.57 16.81
C MET A 152 1.03 -5.84 15.89
N GLY A 153 0.39 -4.78 15.38
CA GLY A 153 -0.73 -4.90 14.45
C GLY A 153 -0.32 -5.43 13.07
N GLY A 154 0.90 -5.12 12.63
CA GLY A 154 1.43 -5.55 11.33
C GLY A 154 1.93 -7.00 11.28
N ILE A 155 2.29 -7.59 12.43
CA ILE A 155 2.92 -8.91 12.47
C ILE A 155 1.96 -10.04 12.02
N LEU A 156 0.68 -9.93 12.38
CA LEU A 156 -0.35 -10.91 12.03
C LEU A 156 -0.65 -10.95 10.52
N PRO A 157 -0.99 -9.82 9.85
CA PRO A 157 -1.20 -9.83 8.40
C PRO A 157 0.08 -10.17 7.63
N PHE A 158 1.26 -9.74 8.12
CA PHE A 158 2.54 -10.11 7.53
C PHE A 158 2.77 -11.62 7.55
N GLY A 159 2.60 -12.27 8.71
CA GLY A 159 2.76 -13.72 8.86
C GLY A 159 1.79 -14.51 7.98
N CYS A 160 0.52 -14.08 7.92
CA CYS A 160 -0.49 -14.72 7.07
C CYS A 160 -0.11 -14.70 5.59
N ILE A 161 0.32 -13.54 5.06
CA ILE A 161 0.74 -13.41 3.66
C ILE A 161 2.05 -14.16 3.40
N PHE A 162 3.01 -14.05 4.32
CA PHE A 162 4.32 -14.70 4.18
C PHE A 162 4.21 -16.22 4.06
N ILE A 163 3.45 -16.86 4.95
CA ILE A 163 3.24 -18.31 4.93
C ILE A 163 2.58 -18.73 3.61
N GLN A 164 1.57 -17.98 3.17
CA GLN A 164 0.87 -18.25 1.90
C GLN A 164 1.83 -18.16 0.70
N LEU A 165 2.65 -17.10 0.64
CA LEU A 165 3.65 -16.91 -0.41
C LEU A 165 4.74 -17.99 -0.38
N PHE A 166 5.19 -18.41 0.80
CA PHE A 166 6.18 -19.47 0.94
C PHE A 166 5.68 -20.80 0.36
N PHE A 167 4.42 -21.19 0.64
CA PHE A 167 3.83 -22.39 0.05
C PHE A 167 3.66 -22.30 -1.46
N ILE A 168 3.29 -21.13 -1.98
CA ILE A 168 3.20 -20.90 -3.43
C ILE A 168 4.58 -21.06 -4.08
N LEU A 169 5.62 -20.43 -3.52
CA LEU A 169 6.97 -20.49 -4.08
C LEU A 169 7.55 -21.91 -4.05
N ASN A 170 7.35 -22.67 -2.96
CA ASN A 170 7.77 -24.08 -2.87
C ASN A 170 6.91 -25.06 -3.67
N SER A 171 5.78 -24.63 -4.24
CA SER A 171 4.98 -25.49 -5.13
C SER A 171 5.26 -25.23 -6.60
N ILE A 172 5.92 -24.10 -6.92
CA ILE A 172 6.33 -23.73 -8.28
C ILE A 172 7.73 -24.28 -8.62
N TRP A 173 8.51 -24.65 -7.60
CA TRP A 173 9.84 -25.24 -7.69
C TRP A 173 9.86 -26.60 -7.02
#